data_AF-A0A7C6J825-F1
#
_entry.id   AF-A0A7C6J825-F1
#
_cell.length_a   1.000
_cell.length_b   1.000
_cell.length_c   1.000
_cell.angle_alpha   90.00
_cell.angle_beta   90.00
_cell.angle_gamma   90.00
#
_symmetry.space_group_name_H-M   'P 1'
#
loop_
_entity.id
_entity.type
_entity.pdbx_description
1 polymer ?
#
loop_
_entity_poly.entity_id
_entity_poly.type
_entity_poly.pdbx_seq_one_letter_code
_entity_poly.pdbx_strand_id
1 'polypeptide(L)'
;MKVKKRILATSESLCPHCLQRIPAARVERGDNIYLEKTCPEHGYFSVPVWRGKQPSYESWARPRERVETAVPSTSGGRGCPFDCGHCQEHRQSICCVLLEVTSRCNLECPVCFASAGEEEVPDPDLETIRGWYQRLLDSGGPYNIQLSGGEPTLRDDLPELIALGRSLGFSFFQLNTNGLRLCREPEFLGALKQAGLSTVFLQFDGTRRDIYLQLRGRDILAEKLEVIKLCGEAGVGVVLVPTVVPGVNDQNLGEIIQLAVENIPVVRGVHFQPISYIGRYPFQPSEQQRITIPEVMSRIVQQTAEKIKLVDFRPSSIWDGLCAFHANYIQMPDGELVPTTRHNEKSNLENCCDGSCRAGSWGEPKQVRSFIASRWSASEPSTQAQESCCCSQKGEKGSLDLFLERIKNYTFCISGMAFQDVWDLELERLRYCSVHVVAPDGKLIPFCAYNLTNSKGVPLHRGR
;
A
#
# COMPACT_ATOMS: atom_id res chain seq x y z
N MET A 1 25.88 26.83 -16.79
CA MET A 1 25.95 27.06 -15.32
C MET A 1 26.14 25.71 -14.63
N LYS A 2 27.17 25.52 -13.82
CA LYS A 2 27.33 24.28 -13.02
C LYS A 2 26.19 24.24 -12.00
N VAL A 3 25.27 23.30 -12.12
CA VAL A 3 24.20 23.08 -11.12
C VAL A 3 24.89 22.83 -9.78
N LYS A 4 24.61 23.69 -8.80
CA LYS A 4 25.21 23.62 -7.46
C LYS A 4 24.68 22.34 -6.79
N LYS A 5 25.53 21.34 -6.62
CA LYS A 5 25.16 20.09 -5.93
C LYS A 5 25.13 20.35 -4.43
N ARG A 6 23.99 20.08 -3.79
CA ARG A 6 23.85 20.10 -2.33
C ARG A 6 23.51 18.70 -1.84
N ILE A 7 24.33 18.15 -0.96
CA ILE A 7 24.05 16.87 -0.29
C ILE A 7 23.04 17.16 0.83
N LEU A 8 21.88 16.51 0.77
CA LEU A 8 20.79 16.67 1.74
C LEU A 8 20.91 15.66 2.88
N ALA A 9 21.30 14.41 2.57
CA ALA A 9 21.54 13.36 3.55
C ALA A 9 22.46 12.28 2.97
N THR A 10 23.21 11.61 3.84
CA THR A 10 24.01 10.42 3.52
C THR A 10 23.35 9.16 4.06
N SER A 11 23.48 8.05 3.34
CA SER A 11 22.94 6.75 3.70
C SER A 11 23.79 5.62 3.10
N GLU A 12 23.30 4.40 3.19
CA GLU A 12 23.82 3.23 2.49
C GLU A 12 22.76 2.70 1.51
N SER A 13 23.22 1.99 0.48
CA SER A 13 22.41 1.34 -0.55
C SER A 13 23.03 -0.01 -0.91
N LEU A 14 22.46 -0.71 -1.88
CA LEU A 14 23.08 -1.86 -2.54
C LEU A 14 23.52 -1.50 -3.96
N CYS A 15 24.60 -2.12 -4.41
CA CYS A 15 25.00 -2.08 -5.83
C CYS A 15 23.94 -2.80 -6.70
N PRO A 16 23.46 -2.17 -7.80
CA PRO A 16 22.52 -2.79 -8.73
C PRO A 16 22.99 -4.10 -9.40
N HIS A 17 24.29 -4.40 -9.36
CA HIS A 17 24.85 -5.57 -10.03
C HIS A 17 25.29 -6.65 -9.05
N CYS A 18 26.21 -6.34 -8.13
CA CYS A 18 26.75 -7.32 -7.17
C CYS A 18 26.02 -7.38 -5.81
N LEU A 19 25.03 -6.52 -5.57
CA LEU A 19 24.30 -6.40 -4.29
C LEU A 19 25.17 -6.09 -3.06
N GLN A 20 26.44 -5.72 -3.24
CA GLN A 20 27.28 -5.25 -2.14
C GLN A 20 26.70 -3.98 -1.53
N ARG A 21 26.77 -3.84 -0.21
CA ARG A 21 26.43 -2.60 0.49
C ARG A 21 27.42 -1.50 0.11
N ILE A 22 26.90 -0.36 -0.34
CA ILE A 22 27.69 0.77 -0.85
C ILE A 22 27.20 2.11 -0.28
N PRO A 23 28.07 3.14 -0.21
CA PRO A 23 27.65 4.48 0.19
C PRO A 23 26.63 5.08 -0.77
N ALA A 24 25.66 5.82 -0.22
CA ALA A 24 24.67 6.55 -0.99
C ALA A 24 24.41 7.94 -0.40
N ALA A 25 23.91 8.86 -1.21
CA ALA A 25 23.53 10.20 -0.77
C ALA A 25 22.33 10.72 -1.54
N ARG A 26 21.45 11.45 -0.85
CA ARG A 26 20.41 12.26 -1.48
C ARG A 26 20.99 13.61 -1.86
N VAL A 27 20.97 13.92 -3.15
CA VAL A 27 21.60 15.11 -3.71
C VAL A 27 20.58 15.94 -4.46
N GLU A 28 20.45 17.19 -4.04
CA GLU A 28 19.65 18.21 -4.70
C GLU A 28 20.36 18.70 -5.96
N ARG A 29 19.63 18.70 -7.09
CA ARG A 29 20.08 19.20 -8.39
C ARG A 29 18.94 19.99 -9.04
N GLY A 30 18.98 21.32 -8.91
CA GLY A 30 17.86 22.16 -9.35
C GLY A 30 16.63 21.86 -8.50
N ASP A 31 15.52 21.53 -9.15
CA ASP A 31 14.23 21.30 -8.48
C ASP A 31 13.98 19.82 -8.13
N ASN A 32 14.99 18.97 -8.32
CA ASN A 32 14.89 17.51 -8.19
C ASN A 32 15.92 16.99 -7.19
N ILE A 33 15.62 15.84 -6.60
CA ILE A 33 16.51 15.13 -5.69
C ILE A 33 16.77 13.75 -6.26
N TYR A 34 18.06 13.41 -6.25
CA TYR A 34 18.58 12.16 -6.76
C TYR A 34 19.16 11.34 -5.63
N LEU A 35 18.96 10.02 -5.66
CA LEU A 35 19.81 9.10 -4.92
C LEU A 35 21.04 8.80 -5.77
N GLU A 36 22.20 9.22 -5.28
CA GLU A 36 23.50 8.96 -5.88
C GLU A 36 24.21 7.86 -5.09
N LYS A 37 24.85 6.91 -5.78
CA LYS A 37 25.62 5.84 -5.14
C LYS A 37 26.79 5.38 -6.01
N THR A 38 27.85 4.91 -5.37
CA THR A 38 29.08 4.51 -6.06
C THR A 38 29.54 3.15 -5.60
N CYS A 39 29.66 2.20 -6.53
CA CYS A 39 30.26 0.91 -6.31
C CYS A 39 31.72 0.93 -6.81
N PRO A 40 32.69 0.41 -6.04
CA PRO A 40 34.09 0.32 -6.48
C PRO A 40 34.28 -0.47 -7.78
N GLU A 41 33.44 -1.49 -8.01
CA GLU A 41 33.53 -2.38 -9.18
C GLU A 41 32.67 -1.93 -10.35
N HIS A 42 31.48 -1.40 -10.08
CA HIS A 42 30.46 -1.15 -11.10
C HIS A 42 30.21 0.35 -11.38
N GLY A 43 30.96 1.23 -10.71
CA GLY A 43 30.92 2.67 -10.96
C GLY A 43 29.76 3.40 -10.29
N TYR A 44 29.32 4.48 -10.93
CA TYR A 44 28.42 5.48 -10.37
C TYR A 44 26.99 5.33 -10.90
N PHE A 45 26.03 5.46 -10.00
CA PHE A 45 24.59 5.41 -10.30
C PHE A 45 23.89 6.64 -9.73
N SER A 46 22.88 7.12 -10.46
CA SER A 46 22.05 8.25 -10.04
C SER A 46 20.63 8.05 -10.54
N VAL A 47 19.66 8.08 -9.64
CA VAL A 47 18.23 7.98 -9.99
C VAL A 47 17.41 9.06 -9.28
N PRO A 48 16.39 9.63 -9.94
CA PRO A 48 15.46 10.56 -9.30
C PRO A 48 14.67 9.85 -8.20
N VAL A 49 14.58 10.48 -7.03
CA VAL A 49 13.74 10.01 -5.89
C VAL A 49 12.69 11.03 -5.47
N TRP A 50 12.84 12.29 -5.89
CA TRP A 50 11.87 13.35 -5.70
C TRP A 50 11.96 14.32 -6.88
N ARG A 51 10.86 14.56 -7.61
CA ARG A 51 10.84 15.53 -8.70
C ARG A 51 9.86 16.66 -8.45
N GLY A 52 10.34 17.88 -8.66
CA GLY A 52 9.56 19.10 -8.49
C GLY A 52 9.68 19.72 -7.10
N LYS A 53 9.32 21.01 -7.04
CA LYS A 53 9.40 21.84 -5.83
C LYS A 53 8.28 21.59 -4.81
N GLN A 54 7.16 21.05 -5.28
CA GLN A 54 5.94 20.92 -4.48
C GLN A 54 5.41 19.48 -4.55
N PRO A 55 5.17 18.82 -3.39
CA PRO A 55 5.48 19.33 -2.05
C PRO A 55 6.99 19.47 -1.86
N SER A 56 7.41 20.41 -0.99
CA SER A 56 8.83 20.57 -0.65
C SER A 56 9.33 19.29 0.01
N TYR A 57 10.45 18.79 -0.50
CA TYR A 57 11.11 17.62 0.06
C TYR A 57 11.43 17.80 1.55
N GLU A 58 12.00 18.94 1.96
CA GLU A 58 12.37 19.16 3.37
C GLU A 58 11.16 19.17 4.30
N SER A 59 10.02 19.71 3.84
CA SER A 59 8.79 19.72 4.63
C SER A 59 8.18 18.31 4.79
N TRP A 60 8.45 17.43 3.81
CA TRP A 60 7.88 16.10 3.67
C TRP A 60 8.75 15.01 4.32
N ALA A 61 10.04 15.04 4.05
CA ALA A 61 11.06 14.15 4.57
C ALA A 61 11.44 14.53 6.00
N ARG A 62 10.51 14.35 6.95
CA ARG A 62 10.77 14.62 8.37
C ARG A 62 11.53 13.46 9.02
N PRO A 63 12.58 13.75 9.83
CA PRO A 63 13.27 12.72 10.61
C PRO A 63 12.30 11.96 11.52
N ARG A 64 12.53 10.65 11.70
CA ARG A 64 11.75 9.79 12.58
C ARG A 64 12.56 9.38 13.80
N GLU A 65 11.95 9.50 14.96
CA GLU A 65 12.46 8.85 16.16
C GLU A 65 12.37 7.34 16.00
N ARG A 66 13.39 6.63 16.51
CA ARG A 66 13.40 5.17 16.52
C ARG A 66 12.27 4.70 17.42
N VAL A 67 11.40 3.83 16.90
CA VAL A 67 10.49 3.06 17.74
C VAL A 67 11.25 1.83 18.21
N GLU A 68 11.28 1.59 19.52
CA GLU A 68 11.82 0.34 20.05
C GLU A 68 10.98 -0.82 19.52
N THR A 69 11.62 -1.68 18.73
CA THR A 69 11.00 -2.90 18.22
C THR A 69 11.01 -3.97 19.30
N ALA A 70 10.06 -4.90 19.25
CA ALA A 70 10.09 -6.09 20.11
C ALA A 70 11.37 -6.93 19.84
N VAL A 71 11.61 -7.93 20.68
CA VAL A 71 12.83 -8.74 20.71
C VAL A 71 13.27 -9.15 19.28
N PRO A 72 14.52 -8.86 18.88
CA PRO A 72 15.02 -9.21 17.55
C PRO A 72 15.00 -10.74 17.33
N SER A 73 14.53 -11.19 16.17
CA SER A 73 14.45 -12.63 15.86
C SER A 73 15.61 -13.17 14.99
N THR A 74 16.54 -12.31 14.55
CA THR A 74 17.65 -12.70 13.65
C THR A 74 19.02 -12.20 14.09
N SER A 75 20.05 -13.03 13.95
CA SER A 75 21.45 -12.76 14.32
C SER A 75 22.46 -13.28 13.28
N GLY A 76 22.36 -12.84 12.02
CA GLY A 76 23.19 -13.34 10.90
C GLY A 76 24.55 -12.65 10.70
N GLY A 77 24.85 -11.57 11.43
CA GLY A 77 26.14 -10.86 11.42
C GLY A 77 26.49 -10.05 10.16
N ARG A 78 25.82 -10.26 9.01
CA ARG A 78 25.99 -9.48 7.77
C ARG A 78 25.25 -8.13 7.80
N GLY A 79 24.25 -8.01 8.67
CA GLY A 79 23.49 -6.79 8.92
C GLY A 79 22.43 -6.48 7.85
N CYS A 80 21.84 -5.29 7.94
CA CYS A 80 20.82 -4.82 7.00
C CYS A 80 21.42 -4.64 5.57
N PRO A 81 20.75 -5.13 4.51
CA PRO A 81 19.48 -5.85 4.46
C PRO A 81 19.61 -7.38 4.36
N PHE A 82 20.81 -7.94 4.56
CA PHE A 82 21.10 -9.36 4.32
C PHE A 82 20.54 -10.30 5.39
N ASP A 83 20.34 -9.79 6.61
CA ASP A 83 19.80 -10.54 7.75
C ASP A 83 18.44 -9.98 8.21
N CYS A 84 17.63 -9.45 7.27
CA CYS A 84 16.29 -8.99 7.57
C CYS A 84 15.38 -10.12 8.10
N GLY A 85 14.45 -9.77 8.99
CA GLY A 85 13.63 -10.73 9.73
C GLY A 85 13.29 -10.24 11.14
N HIS A 86 12.66 -9.07 11.27
CA HIS A 86 12.51 -8.33 12.55
C HIS A 86 13.84 -8.24 13.32
N CYS A 87 14.84 -7.57 12.72
CA CYS A 87 16.22 -7.49 13.19
C CYS A 87 16.50 -6.24 14.05
N GLN A 88 17.63 -6.22 14.78
CA GLN A 88 18.04 -5.10 15.66
C GLN A 88 18.19 -3.75 14.95
N GLU A 89 18.51 -3.78 13.66
CA GLU A 89 18.67 -2.57 12.84
C GLU A 89 17.33 -1.99 12.35
N HIS A 90 16.24 -2.72 12.51
CA HIS A 90 14.90 -2.24 12.16
C HIS A 90 14.43 -1.22 13.21
N ARG A 91 13.85 -0.11 12.75
CA ARG A 91 13.56 1.09 13.58
C ARG A 91 12.09 1.46 13.63
N GLN A 92 11.22 0.59 13.11
CA GLN A 92 9.78 0.82 13.08
C GLN A 92 9.01 -0.45 13.46
N SER A 93 7.83 -0.28 14.05
CA SER A 93 6.92 -1.40 14.30
C SER A 93 6.22 -1.87 13.03
N ILE A 94 5.88 -3.15 12.97
CA ILE A 94 5.10 -3.73 11.87
C ILE A 94 3.65 -3.22 11.93
N CYS A 95 3.11 -2.81 10.77
CA CYS A 95 1.72 -2.38 10.63
C CYS A 95 0.91 -3.38 9.80
N CYS A 96 1.43 -3.75 8.64
CA CYS A 96 0.78 -4.65 7.69
C CYS A 96 1.71 -5.80 7.33
N VAL A 97 1.12 -6.98 7.17
CA VAL A 97 1.84 -8.19 6.80
C VAL A 97 1.19 -8.82 5.58
N LEU A 98 1.99 -9.06 4.55
CA LEU A 98 1.64 -9.82 3.36
C LEU A 98 1.94 -11.30 3.59
N LEU A 99 0.92 -12.15 3.39
CA LEU A 99 1.05 -13.60 3.37
C LEU A 99 0.88 -14.06 1.93
N GLU A 100 1.96 -14.58 1.35
CA GLU A 100 1.93 -15.21 0.03
C GLU A 100 1.43 -16.65 0.19
N VAL A 101 0.14 -16.86 -0.03
CA VAL A 101 -0.50 -18.17 0.23
C VAL A 101 -0.41 -19.11 -0.97
N THR A 102 0.03 -18.62 -2.13
CA THR A 102 0.24 -19.43 -3.33
C THR A 102 1.25 -18.76 -4.26
N SER A 103 2.03 -19.53 -5.01
CA SER A 103 2.88 -19.04 -6.10
C SER A 103 2.15 -19.00 -7.46
N ARG A 104 1.00 -19.68 -7.55
CA ARG A 104 0.22 -19.86 -8.79
C ARG A 104 -0.45 -18.55 -9.19
N CYS A 105 -0.54 -18.29 -10.49
CA CYS A 105 -1.27 -17.15 -11.03
C CYS A 105 -1.93 -17.53 -12.36
N ASN A 106 -3.13 -17.02 -12.61
CA ASN A 106 -3.87 -17.19 -13.87
C ASN A 106 -3.66 -16.00 -14.84
N LEU A 107 -2.61 -15.20 -14.62
CA LEU A 107 -2.15 -14.11 -15.48
C LEU A 107 -0.62 -14.13 -15.60
N GLU A 108 -0.13 -13.68 -16.76
CA GLU A 108 1.30 -13.57 -17.09
C GLU A 108 1.73 -12.10 -17.23
N CYS A 109 1.45 -11.30 -16.20
CA CYS A 109 1.65 -9.84 -16.27
C CYS A 109 3.13 -9.48 -16.60
N PRO A 110 3.39 -8.62 -17.60
CA PRO A 110 4.74 -8.15 -17.93
C PRO A 110 5.46 -7.42 -16.78
N VAL A 111 4.71 -6.74 -15.91
CA VAL A 111 5.25 -5.94 -14.79
C VAL A 111 5.14 -6.65 -13.42
N CYS A 112 5.05 -7.99 -13.40
CA CYS A 112 4.89 -8.72 -12.14
C CYS A 112 6.16 -8.65 -11.28
N PHE A 113 6.04 -8.06 -10.09
CA PHE A 113 7.16 -7.99 -9.12
C PHE A 113 7.50 -9.34 -8.49
N ALA A 114 6.52 -10.25 -8.39
CA ALA A 114 6.66 -11.54 -7.72
C ALA A 114 7.07 -12.68 -8.66
N SER A 115 7.12 -12.42 -9.98
CA SER A 115 7.31 -13.45 -11.01
C SER A 115 6.35 -14.65 -10.88
N ALA A 116 5.13 -14.38 -10.39
CA ALA A 116 4.19 -15.42 -10.02
C ALA A 116 3.74 -16.31 -11.20
N GLY A 117 3.70 -17.61 -10.99
CA GLY A 117 3.39 -18.61 -12.02
C GLY A 117 4.59 -19.12 -12.84
N GLU A 118 5.82 -18.65 -12.57
CA GLU A 118 7.03 -19.20 -13.20
C GLU A 118 7.59 -20.43 -12.49
N GLU A 119 7.38 -20.55 -11.17
CA GLU A 119 7.89 -21.64 -10.35
C GLU A 119 6.74 -22.50 -9.79
N GLU A 120 6.89 -23.82 -9.90
CA GLU A 120 5.98 -24.78 -9.28
C GLU A 120 6.38 -25.04 -7.83
N VAL A 121 6.05 -24.09 -6.95
CA VAL A 121 6.20 -24.25 -5.50
C VAL A 121 4.88 -24.71 -4.90
N PRO A 122 4.85 -25.81 -4.11
CA PRO A 122 3.64 -26.23 -3.42
C PRO A 122 3.07 -25.13 -2.54
N ASP A 123 1.75 -25.00 -2.58
CA ASP A 123 1.00 -24.08 -1.73
C ASP A 123 1.21 -24.48 -0.25
N PRO A 124 1.53 -23.55 0.67
CA PRO A 124 1.64 -23.84 2.10
C PRO A 124 0.32 -24.41 2.63
N ASP A 125 0.39 -25.49 3.40
CA ASP A 125 -0.79 -26.08 4.02
C ASP A 125 -1.33 -25.25 5.20
N LEU A 126 -2.53 -25.61 5.67
CA LEU A 126 -3.21 -24.89 6.75
C LEU A 126 -2.39 -24.86 8.06
N GLU A 127 -1.60 -25.90 8.33
CA GLU A 127 -0.74 -25.98 9.52
C GLU A 127 0.45 -25.02 9.42
N THR A 128 1.06 -24.92 8.25
CA THR A 128 2.11 -23.94 7.95
C THR A 128 1.57 -22.51 8.12
N ILE A 129 0.39 -22.22 7.54
CA ILE A 129 -0.28 -20.92 7.68
C ILE A 129 -0.62 -20.62 9.14
N ARG A 130 -1.08 -21.61 9.92
CA ARG A 130 -1.30 -21.46 11.36
C ARG A 130 -0.01 -21.10 12.09
N GLY A 131 1.11 -21.75 11.76
CA GLY A 131 2.42 -21.44 12.31
C GLY A 131 2.87 -20.01 11.98
N TRP A 132 2.58 -19.51 10.77
CA TRP A 132 2.81 -18.11 10.42
C TRP A 132 1.97 -17.15 11.25
N TYR A 133 0.66 -17.41 11.39
CA TYR A 133 -0.19 -16.58 12.26
C TYR A 133 0.29 -16.56 13.71
N GLN A 134 0.72 -17.69 14.26
CA GLN A 134 1.25 -17.75 15.63
C GLN A 134 2.52 -16.88 15.77
N ARG A 135 3.47 -16.99 14.83
CA ARG A 135 4.68 -16.14 14.80
C ARG A 135 4.34 -14.65 14.70
N LEU A 136 3.29 -14.30 13.96
CA LEU A 136 2.82 -12.91 13.87
C LEU A 136 2.26 -12.40 15.20
N LEU A 137 1.56 -13.24 15.96
CA LEU A 137 1.12 -12.89 17.31
C LEU A 137 2.33 -12.72 18.25
N ASP A 138 3.25 -13.68 18.24
CA ASP A 138 4.44 -13.68 19.11
C ASP A 138 5.37 -12.49 18.86
N SER A 139 5.38 -11.96 17.63
CA SER A 139 6.20 -10.80 17.22
C SER A 139 5.56 -9.44 17.48
N GLY A 140 4.39 -9.36 18.14
CA GLY A 140 3.73 -8.10 18.49
C GLY A 140 2.42 -7.82 17.73
N GLY A 141 1.84 -8.84 17.10
CA GLY A 141 0.52 -8.79 16.50
C GLY A 141 -0.62 -8.58 17.51
N PRO A 142 -1.89 -8.62 17.08
CA PRO A 142 -2.33 -8.87 15.71
C PRO A 142 -2.05 -7.68 14.77
N TYR A 143 -1.71 -8.00 13.52
CA TYR A 143 -1.44 -7.05 12.44
C TYR A 143 -2.57 -7.03 11.40
N ASN A 144 -2.54 -6.06 10.49
CA ASN A 144 -3.43 -6.10 9.32
C ASN A 144 -2.88 -7.11 8.30
N ILE A 145 -3.65 -8.15 7.98
CA ILE A 145 -3.24 -9.23 7.09
C ILE A 145 -3.63 -8.92 5.65
N GLN A 146 -2.68 -9.02 4.74
CA GLN A 146 -2.89 -8.97 3.30
C GLN A 146 -2.63 -10.36 2.71
N LEU A 147 -3.67 -11.03 2.25
CA LEU A 147 -3.55 -12.30 1.53
C LEU A 147 -3.18 -12.01 0.08
N SER A 148 -2.08 -12.58 -0.37
CA SER A 148 -1.48 -12.35 -1.68
C SER A 148 -0.75 -13.62 -2.14
N GLY A 149 0.27 -13.48 -2.99
CA GLY A 149 1.02 -14.57 -3.59
C GLY A 149 1.33 -14.26 -5.04
N GLY A 150 1.07 -15.24 -5.91
CA GLY A 150 0.48 -14.96 -7.22
C GLY A 150 -0.96 -14.49 -7.07
N GLU A 151 -1.92 -15.32 -7.49
CA GLU A 151 -3.35 -15.04 -7.34
C GLU A 151 -3.96 -15.89 -6.22
N PRO A 152 -4.19 -15.33 -5.01
CA PRO A 152 -4.68 -16.08 -3.86
C PRO A 152 -6.04 -16.74 -4.10
N THR A 153 -6.88 -16.20 -4.98
CA THR A 153 -8.19 -16.80 -5.28
C THR A 153 -8.09 -18.13 -6.03
N LEU A 154 -6.91 -18.58 -6.46
CA LEU A 154 -6.71 -19.94 -6.99
C LEU A 154 -6.72 -21.04 -5.91
N ARG A 155 -6.80 -20.65 -4.63
CA ARG A 155 -6.97 -21.57 -3.51
C ARG A 155 -8.45 -21.71 -3.15
N ASP A 156 -8.96 -22.94 -3.21
CA ASP A 156 -10.33 -23.25 -2.79
C ASP A 156 -10.51 -23.12 -1.28
N ASP A 157 -9.45 -23.38 -0.51
CA ASP A 157 -9.41 -23.26 0.95
C ASP A 157 -9.12 -21.81 1.43
N LEU A 158 -9.10 -20.81 0.55
CA LEU A 158 -8.86 -19.41 0.93
C LEU A 158 -9.82 -18.89 2.03
N PRO A 159 -11.14 -19.20 2.01
CA PRO A 159 -12.03 -18.86 3.13
C PRO A 159 -11.58 -19.48 4.46
N GLU A 160 -11.04 -20.69 4.46
CA GLU A 160 -10.54 -21.37 5.65
C GLU A 160 -9.30 -20.68 6.22
N LEU A 161 -8.41 -20.17 5.34
CA LEU A 161 -7.23 -19.40 5.76
C LEU A 161 -7.63 -18.08 6.46
N ILE A 162 -8.69 -17.42 6.00
CA ILE A 162 -9.24 -16.21 6.61
C ILE A 162 -9.89 -16.56 7.96
N ALA A 163 -10.76 -17.57 7.98
CA ALA A 163 -11.46 -18.01 9.19
C ALA A 163 -10.48 -18.45 10.29
N LEU A 164 -9.39 -19.14 9.90
CA LEU A 164 -8.30 -19.50 10.79
C LEU A 164 -7.69 -18.26 11.46
N GLY A 165 -7.25 -17.28 10.67
CA GLY A 165 -6.65 -16.07 11.24
C GLY A 165 -7.64 -15.24 12.08
N ARG A 166 -8.92 -15.19 11.68
CA ARG A 166 -10.00 -14.60 12.50
C ARG A 166 -10.13 -15.27 13.86
N SER A 167 -10.09 -16.61 13.90
CA SER A 167 -10.16 -17.37 15.16
C SER A 167 -8.97 -17.12 16.09
N LEU A 168 -7.82 -16.71 15.55
CA LEU A 168 -6.60 -16.37 16.29
C LEU A 168 -6.53 -14.89 16.72
N GLY A 169 -7.55 -14.08 16.38
CA GLY A 169 -7.67 -12.68 16.82
C GLY A 169 -7.23 -11.62 15.80
N PHE A 170 -6.90 -12.00 14.56
CA PHE A 170 -6.66 -11.02 13.50
C PHE A 170 -7.97 -10.38 13.04
N SER A 171 -8.06 -9.05 13.15
CA SER A 171 -9.31 -8.32 12.95
C SER A 171 -9.49 -7.72 11.55
N PHE A 172 -8.46 -7.77 10.70
CA PHE A 172 -8.50 -7.18 9.37
C PHE A 172 -7.80 -8.07 8.34
N PHE A 173 -8.58 -8.44 7.31
CA PHE A 173 -8.14 -9.24 6.17
C PHE A 173 -8.41 -8.49 4.87
N GLN A 174 -7.32 -8.21 4.16
CA GLN A 174 -7.33 -7.64 2.83
C GLN A 174 -6.97 -8.73 1.82
N LEU A 175 -7.73 -8.83 0.74
CA LEU A 175 -7.45 -9.74 -0.37
C LEU A 175 -6.83 -8.98 -1.54
N ASN A 176 -5.55 -9.23 -1.83
CA ASN A 176 -4.88 -8.70 -3.02
C ASN A 176 -5.19 -9.64 -4.20
N THR A 177 -5.99 -9.20 -5.17
CA THR A 177 -6.47 -10.08 -6.25
C THR A 177 -6.59 -9.35 -7.59
N ASN A 178 -6.43 -10.11 -8.67
CA ASN A 178 -6.82 -9.71 -10.01
C ASN A 178 -8.34 -9.79 -10.24
N GLY A 179 -9.11 -10.40 -9.33
CA GLY A 179 -10.57 -10.41 -9.36
C GLY A 179 -11.22 -11.34 -10.39
N LEU A 180 -10.45 -12.07 -11.21
CA LEU A 180 -11.02 -12.90 -12.28
C LEU A 180 -11.92 -14.02 -11.75
N ARG A 181 -11.55 -14.66 -10.63
CA ARG A 181 -12.40 -15.67 -9.99
C ARG A 181 -13.64 -15.03 -9.34
N LEU A 182 -13.46 -13.91 -8.65
CA LEU A 182 -14.57 -13.19 -7.99
C LEU A 182 -15.65 -12.80 -9.00
N CYS A 183 -15.26 -12.41 -10.21
CA CYS A 183 -16.17 -12.11 -11.32
C CYS A 183 -16.97 -13.33 -11.78
N ARG A 184 -16.39 -14.53 -11.75
CA ARG A 184 -16.96 -15.76 -12.30
C ARG A 184 -17.74 -16.58 -11.27
N GLU A 185 -17.39 -16.43 -10.00
CA GLU A 185 -17.91 -17.22 -8.89
C GLU A 185 -18.37 -16.29 -7.74
N PRO A 186 -19.54 -15.63 -7.86
CA PRO A 186 -20.07 -14.76 -6.80
C PRO A 186 -20.27 -15.48 -5.45
N GLU A 187 -20.61 -16.77 -5.47
CA GLU A 187 -20.72 -17.60 -4.26
C GLU A 187 -19.39 -17.70 -3.49
N PHE A 188 -18.26 -17.75 -4.20
CA PHE A 188 -16.94 -17.74 -3.58
C PHE A 188 -16.65 -16.41 -2.88
N LEU A 189 -17.06 -15.27 -3.47
CA LEU A 189 -17.00 -13.97 -2.79
C LEU A 189 -17.88 -13.96 -1.52
N GLY A 190 -19.06 -14.57 -1.58
CA GLY A 190 -19.93 -14.78 -0.42
C GLY A 190 -19.24 -15.58 0.70
N ALA A 191 -18.57 -16.69 0.34
CA ALA A 191 -17.81 -17.50 1.28
C ALA A 191 -16.65 -16.72 1.92
N LEU A 192 -15.92 -15.90 1.14
CA LEU A 192 -14.87 -15.03 1.67
C LEU A 192 -15.42 -13.99 2.66
N LYS A 193 -16.57 -13.39 2.34
CA LYS A 193 -17.26 -12.45 3.26
C LYS A 193 -17.63 -13.14 4.57
N GLN A 194 -18.25 -14.32 4.50
CA GLN A 194 -18.64 -15.11 5.68
C GLN A 194 -17.44 -15.52 6.53
N ALA A 195 -16.31 -15.85 5.89
CA ALA A 195 -15.06 -16.15 6.58
C ALA A 195 -14.45 -14.93 7.30
N GLY A 196 -14.90 -13.72 6.98
CA GLY A 196 -14.46 -12.48 7.60
C GLY A 196 -13.50 -11.65 6.74
N LEU A 197 -13.58 -11.75 5.41
CA LEU A 197 -12.89 -10.81 4.52
C LEU A 197 -13.33 -9.36 4.81
N SER A 198 -12.39 -8.44 4.96
CA SER A 198 -12.67 -7.03 5.28
C SER A 198 -12.78 -6.16 4.03
N THR A 199 -11.87 -6.35 3.08
CA THR A 199 -11.78 -5.53 1.87
C THR A 199 -11.08 -6.27 0.74
N VAL A 200 -11.46 -5.96 -0.50
CA VAL A 200 -10.79 -6.41 -1.72
C VAL A 200 -9.85 -5.29 -2.18
N PHE A 201 -8.56 -5.62 -2.29
CA PHE A 201 -7.53 -4.77 -2.86
C PHE A 201 -7.37 -5.16 -4.32
N LEU A 202 -8.18 -4.54 -5.17
CA LEU A 202 -8.39 -4.94 -6.55
C LEU A 202 -7.33 -4.33 -7.46
N GLN A 203 -6.58 -5.17 -8.15
CA GLN A 203 -5.71 -4.73 -9.24
C GLN A 203 -6.56 -4.02 -10.31
N PHE A 204 -6.34 -2.71 -10.48
CA PHE A 204 -7.11 -1.85 -11.39
C PHE A 204 -6.21 -0.75 -11.97
N ASP A 205 -5.68 -0.93 -13.19
CA ASP A 205 -4.65 -0.04 -13.73
C ASP A 205 -5.16 1.17 -14.51
N GLY A 206 -6.45 1.19 -14.88
CA GLY A 206 -6.99 2.26 -15.70
C GLY A 206 -8.41 2.01 -16.18
N THR A 207 -8.94 2.94 -16.95
CA THR A 207 -10.29 2.91 -17.54
C THR A 207 -10.28 2.54 -19.01
N ARG A 208 -9.14 2.12 -19.56
CA ARG A 208 -8.96 1.85 -20.99
C ARG A 208 -8.32 0.50 -21.25
N ARG A 209 -8.76 -0.16 -22.33
CA ARG A 209 -8.30 -1.49 -22.78
C ARG A 209 -6.79 -1.56 -23.03
N ASP A 210 -6.21 -0.54 -23.65
CA ASP A 210 -4.79 -0.51 -24.03
C ASP A 210 -3.85 -0.61 -22.81
N ILE A 211 -4.28 -0.07 -21.67
CA ILE A 211 -3.54 -0.12 -20.41
C ILE A 211 -3.40 -1.57 -19.91
N TYR A 212 -4.50 -2.32 -19.90
CA TYR A 212 -4.50 -3.71 -19.43
C TYR A 212 -3.73 -4.65 -20.34
N LEU A 213 -3.80 -4.44 -21.66
CA LEU A 213 -2.97 -5.19 -22.61
C LEU A 213 -1.49 -4.99 -22.33
N GLN A 214 -1.04 -3.75 -22.07
CA GLN A 214 0.37 -3.46 -21.79
C GLN A 214 0.83 -3.95 -20.41
N LEU A 215 0.02 -3.79 -19.36
CA LEU A 215 0.45 -4.07 -17.99
C LEU A 215 0.10 -5.49 -17.50
N ARG A 216 -0.94 -6.11 -18.05
CA ARG A 216 -1.45 -7.42 -17.62
C ARG A 216 -1.43 -8.47 -18.73
N GLY A 217 -1.14 -8.08 -19.97
CA GLY A 217 -1.11 -8.99 -21.13
C GLY A 217 -2.49 -9.40 -21.64
N ARG A 218 -3.58 -8.89 -21.05
CA ARG A 218 -4.94 -9.29 -21.37
C ARG A 218 -5.90 -8.13 -21.09
N ASP A 219 -6.91 -7.96 -21.95
CA ASP A 219 -8.03 -7.06 -21.66
C ASP A 219 -8.93 -7.72 -20.60
N ILE A 220 -8.98 -7.11 -19.42
CA ILE A 220 -9.71 -7.60 -18.25
C ILE A 220 -10.54 -6.49 -17.58
N LEU A 221 -10.73 -5.34 -18.24
CA LEU A 221 -11.42 -4.19 -17.65
C LEU A 221 -12.88 -4.53 -17.31
N ALA A 222 -13.59 -5.23 -18.19
CA ALA A 222 -14.98 -5.62 -17.97
C ALA A 222 -15.12 -6.48 -16.69
N GLU A 223 -14.23 -7.46 -16.50
CA GLU A 223 -14.19 -8.27 -15.29
C GLU A 223 -13.92 -7.42 -14.04
N LYS A 224 -13.07 -6.38 -14.11
CA LYS A 224 -12.84 -5.48 -12.96
C LYS A 224 -14.09 -4.73 -12.54
N LEU A 225 -14.84 -4.21 -13.52
CA LEU A 225 -16.07 -3.48 -13.25
C LEU A 225 -17.15 -4.39 -12.65
N GLU A 226 -17.25 -5.62 -13.14
CA GLU A 226 -18.17 -6.61 -12.56
C GLU A 226 -17.78 -6.99 -11.13
N VAL A 227 -16.48 -7.11 -10.81
CA VAL A 227 -16.03 -7.34 -9.43
C VAL A 227 -16.46 -6.21 -8.49
N ILE A 228 -16.38 -4.95 -8.92
CA ILE A 228 -16.84 -3.81 -8.10
C ILE A 228 -18.33 -3.94 -7.80
N LYS A 229 -19.15 -4.24 -8.81
CA LYS A 229 -20.58 -4.46 -8.65
C LYS A 229 -20.89 -5.61 -7.68
N LEU A 230 -20.29 -6.79 -7.90
CA LEU A 230 -20.49 -7.97 -7.06
C LEU A 230 -20.03 -7.75 -5.61
N CYS A 231 -18.94 -7.02 -5.40
CA CYS A 231 -18.51 -6.62 -4.06
C CYS A 231 -19.54 -5.71 -3.38
N GLY A 232 -20.17 -4.80 -4.12
CA GLY A 232 -21.28 -4.00 -3.64
C GLY A 232 -22.47 -4.84 -3.18
N GLU A 233 -22.89 -5.80 -4.01
CA GLU A 233 -23.99 -6.73 -3.70
C GLU A 233 -23.68 -7.61 -2.48
N ALA A 234 -22.41 -8.02 -2.31
CA ALA A 234 -21.96 -8.83 -1.18
C ALA A 234 -21.62 -8.03 0.10
N GLY A 235 -21.67 -6.69 0.05
CA GLY A 235 -21.27 -5.83 1.19
C GLY A 235 -19.78 -5.94 1.53
N VAL A 236 -18.92 -6.01 0.52
CA VAL A 236 -17.46 -6.03 0.63
C VAL A 236 -16.90 -4.73 0.04
N GLY A 237 -16.06 -4.03 0.80
CA GLY A 237 -15.42 -2.80 0.33
C GLY A 237 -14.32 -3.09 -0.68
N VAL A 238 -14.10 -2.17 -1.63
CA VAL A 238 -13.05 -2.28 -2.65
C VAL A 238 -12.09 -1.11 -2.56
N VAL A 239 -10.78 -1.38 -2.63
CA VAL A 239 -9.74 -0.38 -2.91
C VAL A 239 -9.19 -0.66 -4.29
N LEU A 240 -9.18 0.34 -5.17
CA LEU A 240 -8.60 0.21 -6.51
C LEU A 240 -7.08 0.43 -6.46
N VAL A 241 -6.34 -0.43 -7.14
CA VAL A 241 -4.88 -0.49 -7.00
C VAL A 241 -4.22 -0.46 -8.38
N PRO A 242 -3.94 0.74 -8.91
CA PRO A 242 -3.19 0.87 -10.15
C PRO A 242 -1.68 0.77 -9.91
N THR A 243 -1.01 -0.05 -10.74
CA THR A 243 0.43 0.09 -10.94
C THR A 243 0.68 1.23 -11.92
N VAL A 244 1.29 2.33 -11.48
CA VAL A 244 1.49 3.53 -12.30
C VAL A 244 2.80 3.43 -13.07
N VAL A 245 2.71 3.36 -14.39
CA VAL A 245 3.83 3.26 -15.33
C VAL A 245 3.84 4.49 -16.25
N PRO A 246 4.93 5.28 -16.27
CA PRO A 246 5.07 6.43 -17.17
C PRO A 246 4.86 6.08 -18.64
N GLY A 247 4.06 6.89 -19.33
CA GLY A 247 3.72 6.68 -20.74
C GLY A 247 2.66 5.61 -21.01
N VAL A 248 2.16 4.91 -19.97
CA VAL A 248 1.12 3.88 -20.12
C VAL A 248 -0.20 4.35 -19.52
N ASN A 249 -0.23 4.57 -18.20
CA ASN A 249 -1.45 4.96 -17.47
C ASN A 249 -1.28 6.19 -16.56
N ASP A 250 -0.11 6.82 -16.57
CA ASP A 250 0.18 8.04 -15.82
C ASP A 250 -0.64 9.27 -16.29
N GLN A 251 -1.36 9.16 -17.40
CA GLN A 251 -2.35 10.13 -17.90
C GLN A 251 -3.81 9.76 -17.58
N ASN A 252 -4.04 8.69 -16.82
CA ASN A 252 -5.37 8.13 -16.56
C ASN A 252 -5.74 8.12 -15.06
N LEU A 253 -4.92 8.74 -14.20
CA LEU A 253 -5.10 8.76 -12.74
C LEU A 253 -6.40 9.47 -12.33
N GLY A 254 -6.73 10.58 -13.01
CA GLY A 254 -7.98 11.32 -12.77
C GLY A 254 -9.23 10.51 -13.10
N GLU A 255 -9.23 9.78 -14.22
CA GLU A 255 -10.36 8.92 -14.62
C GLU A 255 -10.53 7.74 -13.65
N ILE A 256 -9.44 7.15 -13.16
CA ILE A 256 -9.51 6.11 -12.11
C ILE A 256 -10.17 6.67 -10.84
N ILE A 257 -9.78 7.88 -10.41
CA ILE A 257 -10.37 8.54 -9.24
C ILE A 257 -11.85 8.83 -9.49
N GLN A 258 -12.21 9.34 -10.66
CA GLN A 258 -13.60 9.62 -11.02
C GLN A 258 -14.44 8.35 -10.93
N LEU A 259 -14.00 7.25 -11.57
CA LEU A 259 -14.68 5.96 -11.49
C LEU A 259 -14.83 5.48 -10.05
N ALA A 260 -13.78 5.64 -9.24
CA ALA A 260 -13.82 5.27 -7.84
C ALA A 260 -14.86 6.08 -7.05
N VAL A 261 -14.97 7.39 -7.30
CA VAL A 261 -15.94 8.28 -6.65
C VAL A 261 -17.38 7.95 -7.07
N GLU A 262 -17.60 7.61 -8.34
CA GLU A 262 -18.90 7.20 -8.88
C GLU A 262 -19.40 5.87 -8.27
N ASN A 263 -18.49 5.06 -7.72
CA ASN A 263 -18.79 3.77 -7.11
C ASN A 263 -18.74 3.78 -5.56
N ILE A 264 -18.71 4.95 -4.92
CA ILE A 264 -18.94 5.08 -3.47
C ILE A 264 -20.40 4.68 -3.18
N PRO A 265 -20.69 3.90 -2.11
CA PRO A 265 -19.82 3.56 -0.98
C PRO A 265 -19.00 2.26 -1.12
N VAL A 266 -19.13 1.55 -2.24
CA VAL A 266 -18.45 0.25 -2.46
C VAL A 266 -16.95 0.45 -2.61
N VAL A 267 -16.54 1.37 -3.49
CA VAL A 267 -15.13 1.74 -3.63
C VAL A 267 -14.77 2.74 -2.53
N ARG A 268 -13.85 2.33 -1.65
CA ARG A 268 -13.41 3.08 -0.47
C ARG A 268 -12.20 3.96 -0.74
N GLY A 269 -11.54 3.78 -1.87
CA GLY A 269 -10.36 4.55 -2.22
C GLY A 269 -9.58 4.02 -3.41
N VAL A 270 -8.52 4.76 -3.74
CA VAL A 270 -7.52 4.39 -4.73
C VAL A 270 -6.14 4.40 -4.06
N HIS A 271 -5.39 3.32 -4.24
CA HIS A 271 -4.01 3.19 -3.75
C HIS A 271 -3.04 3.07 -4.92
N PHE A 272 -2.44 4.19 -5.31
CA PHE A 272 -1.50 4.27 -6.42
C PHE A 272 -0.14 3.65 -6.07
N GLN A 273 0.34 2.74 -6.90
CA GLN A 273 1.65 2.10 -6.73
C GLN A 273 2.55 2.45 -7.93
N PRO A 274 3.41 3.48 -7.84
CA PRO A 274 4.48 3.68 -8.80
C PRO A 274 5.24 2.39 -9.10
N ILE A 275 5.54 2.16 -10.37
CA ILE A 275 6.28 0.98 -10.82
C ILE A 275 7.67 0.87 -10.16
N SER A 276 8.02 -0.34 -9.74
CA SER A 276 9.36 -0.70 -9.26
C SER A 276 10.00 -1.70 -10.23
N TYR A 277 11.32 -1.62 -10.37
CA TYR A 277 12.08 -2.40 -11.35
C TYR A 277 12.64 -3.68 -10.75
N ILE A 278 11.75 -4.64 -10.50
CA ILE A 278 11.99 -5.93 -9.82
C ILE A 278 11.19 -7.06 -10.48
N GLY A 279 11.48 -8.32 -10.13
CA GLY A 279 10.77 -9.48 -10.67
C GLY A 279 10.97 -9.63 -12.17
N ARG A 280 9.86 -9.72 -12.94
CA ARG A 280 9.87 -9.79 -14.42
C ARG A 280 10.35 -8.52 -15.12
N TYR A 281 10.52 -7.42 -14.37
CA TYR A 281 10.84 -6.11 -14.92
C TYR A 281 12.12 -5.48 -14.31
N PRO A 282 13.26 -6.20 -14.21
CA PRO A 282 14.41 -5.75 -13.41
C PRO A 282 15.40 -4.85 -14.17
N PHE A 283 15.00 -4.27 -15.31
CA PHE A 283 15.92 -3.48 -16.13
C PHE A 283 16.28 -2.14 -15.49
N GLN A 284 17.35 -1.51 -15.99
CA GLN A 284 17.73 -0.17 -15.58
C GLN A 284 16.83 0.87 -16.23
N PRO A 285 15.94 1.55 -15.50
CA PRO A 285 15.14 2.58 -16.12
C PRO A 285 15.96 3.80 -16.50
N SER A 286 15.60 4.38 -17.64
CA SER A 286 15.92 5.77 -17.91
C SER A 286 15.22 6.70 -16.91
N GLU A 287 15.69 7.94 -16.85
CA GLU A 287 15.09 8.95 -15.98
C GLU A 287 13.59 9.14 -16.24
N GLN A 288 13.14 9.08 -17.49
CA GLN A 288 11.73 9.32 -17.88
C GLN A 288 10.81 8.14 -17.54
N GLN A 289 11.38 6.94 -17.38
CA GLN A 289 10.61 5.75 -17.01
C GLN A 289 10.33 5.71 -15.49
N ARG A 290 10.98 6.55 -14.68
CA ARG A 290 10.68 6.69 -13.25
C ARG A 290 9.63 7.76 -12.99
N ILE A 291 8.72 7.46 -12.07
CA ILE A 291 7.76 8.41 -11.51
C ILE A 291 7.89 8.43 -9.99
N THR A 292 7.99 9.64 -9.45
CA THR A 292 8.14 9.89 -8.02
C THR A 292 6.79 10.24 -7.39
N ILE A 293 6.66 10.11 -6.07
CA ILE A 293 5.39 10.42 -5.39
C ILE A 293 4.88 11.86 -5.61
N PRO A 294 5.74 12.91 -5.71
CA PRO A 294 5.28 14.25 -6.08
C PRO A 294 4.69 14.33 -7.47
N GLU A 295 5.22 13.58 -8.44
CA GLU A 295 4.70 13.55 -9.81
C GLU A 295 3.33 12.87 -9.86
N VAL A 296 3.12 11.79 -9.08
CA VAL A 296 1.80 11.16 -8.94
C VAL A 296 0.80 12.17 -8.36
N MET A 297 1.15 12.84 -7.26
CA MET A 297 0.27 13.85 -6.65
C MET A 297 -0.03 15.00 -7.62
N SER A 298 0.99 15.52 -8.32
CA SER A 298 0.82 16.60 -9.29
C SER A 298 -0.08 16.20 -10.46
N ARG A 299 0.07 14.98 -10.98
CA ARG A 299 -0.78 14.44 -12.04
C ARG A 299 -2.22 14.24 -11.58
N ILE A 300 -2.43 13.77 -10.34
CA ILE A 300 -3.78 13.70 -9.74
C ILE A 300 -4.41 15.10 -9.69
N VAL A 301 -3.70 16.10 -9.17
CA VAL A 301 -4.21 17.49 -9.10
C VAL A 301 -4.57 18.00 -10.50
N GLN A 302 -3.70 17.82 -11.48
CA GLN A 302 -3.92 18.25 -12.85
C GLN A 302 -5.11 17.54 -13.50
N GLN A 303 -5.19 16.21 -13.40
CA GLN A 303 -6.20 15.40 -14.09
C GLN A 303 -7.57 15.43 -13.40
N THR A 304 -7.65 15.88 -12.15
CA THR A 304 -8.91 16.10 -11.44
C THR A 304 -9.42 17.53 -11.54
N ALA A 305 -8.80 18.37 -12.37
CA ALA A 305 -9.11 19.80 -12.50
C ALA A 305 -9.16 20.52 -11.14
N GLU A 306 -8.16 20.23 -10.29
CA GLU A 306 -8.00 20.79 -8.93
C GLU A 306 -9.14 20.49 -7.94
N LYS A 307 -10.03 19.54 -8.25
CA LYS A 307 -10.98 18.98 -7.26
C LYS A 307 -10.23 18.30 -6.12
N ILE A 308 -9.10 17.66 -6.42
CA ILE A 308 -8.13 17.19 -5.46
C ILE A 308 -6.98 18.20 -5.43
N LYS A 309 -6.59 18.66 -4.24
CA LYS A 309 -5.56 19.70 -4.10
C LYS A 309 -4.29 19.13 -3.51
N LEU A 310 -3.15 19.70 -3.89
CA LEU A 310 -1.86 19.25 -3.38
C LEU A 310 -1.78 19.36 -1.85
N VAL A 311 -2.42 20.39 -1.28
CA VAL A 311 -2.51 20.64 0.17
C VAL A 311 -3.34 19.59 0.92
N ASP A 312 -4.07 18.71 0.24
CA ASP A 312 -4.84 17.65 0.89
C ASP A 312 -3.96 16.44 1.26
N PHE A 313 -2.82 16.27 0.55
CA PHE A 313 -1.91 15.15 0.73
C PHE A 313 -0.97 15.32 1.93
N ARG A 314 -0.70 14.22 2.63
CA ARG A 314 0.22 14.15 3.77
C ARG A 314 1.19 12.98 3.62
N PRO A 315 2.44 13.11 4.12
CA PRO A 315 3.28 11.94 4.34
C PRO A 315 2.57 11.01 5.31
N SER A 316 2.81 9.71 5.17
CA SER A 316 2.32 8.76 6.16
C SER A 316 2.98 8.96 7.52
N SER A 317 2.26 8.71 8.61
CA SER A 317 2.79 8.70 9.98
C SER A 317 3.50 7.39 10.34
N ILE A 318 3.29 6.28 9.61
CA ILE A 318 3.78 4.92 9.97
C ILE A 318 4.93 4.36 9.12
N TRP A 319 5.18 4.87 7.93
CA TRP A 319 6.33 4.49 7.07
C TRP A 319 7.04 5.74 6.61
N ASP A 320 8.34 5.64 6.30
CA ASP A 320 9.16 6.77 5.88
C ASP A 320 8.39 7.69 4.91
N GLY A 321 8.44 9.01 5.15
CA GLY A 321 7.63 9.97 4.40
C GLY A 321 7.85 9.88 2.88
N LEU A 322 9.03 9.44 2.45
CA LEU A 322 9.39 9.27 1.05
C LEU A 322 8.78 8.02 0.41
N CYS A 323 8.21 7.11 1.20
CA CYS A 323 7.59 5.88 0.71
C CYS A 323 6.13 6.08 0.31
N ALA A 324 5.38 6.99 0.94
CA ALA A 324 3.93 7.03 0.76
C ALA A 324 3.30 8.41 1.01
N PHE A 325 2.14 8.60 0.39
CA PHE A 325 1.25 9.74 0.62
C PHE A 325 -0.18 9.26 0.86
N HIS A 326 -0.99 10.10 1.50
CA HIS A 326 -2.43 9.89 1.62
C HIS A 326 -3.21 11.21 1.74
N ALA A 327 -4.49 11.18 1.35
CA ALA A 327 -5.48 12.22 1.54
C ALA A 327 -6.85 11.55 1.78
N ASN A 328 -7.62 12.07 2.73
CA ASN A 328 -8.91 11.48 3.11
C ASN A 328 -10.05 12.47 2.87
N TYR A 329 -11.15 11.96 2.35
CA TYR A 329 -12.33 12.73 1.97
C TYR A 329 -13.60 12.10 2.54
N ILE A 330 -14.63 12.92 2.66
CA ILE A 330 -16.01 12.46 2.76
C ILE A 330 -16.71 12.96 1.50
N GLN A 331 -17.37 12.06 0.77
CA GLN A 331 -18.27 12.50 -0.30
C GLN A 331 -19.50 13.13 0.34
N MET A 332 -19.97 14.25 -0.18
CA MET A 332 -21.18 14.97 0.23
C MET A 332 -22.39 14.57 -0.64
N PRO A 333 -23.65 14.88 -0.26
CA PRO A 333 -24.83 14.47 -1.03
C PRO A 333 -24.88 14.99 -2.46
N ASP A 334 -24.23 16.11 -2.74
CA ASP A 334 -24.05 16.70 -4.08
C ASP A 334 -22.92 16.02 -4.89
N GLY A 335 -22.25 15.02 -4.31
CA GLY A 335 -21.13 14.30 -4.90
C GLY A 335 -19.76 14.96 -4.67
N GLU A 336 -19.69 16.12 -4.01
CA GLU A 336 -18.43 16.81 -3.74
C GLU A 336 -17.57 16.03 -2.73
N LEU A 337 -16.26 15.93 -2.96
CA LEU A 337 -15.32 15.38 -1.98
C LEU A 337 -14.82 16.50 -1.06
N VAL A 338 -15.19 16.43 0.22
CA VAL A 338 -14.69 17.35 1.23
C VAL A 338 -13.49 16.74 1.94
N PRO A 339 -12.30 17.37 1.92
CA PRO A 339 -11.13 16.86 2.61
C PRO A 339 -11.34 16.91 4.13
N THR A 340 -11.06 15.78 4.78
CA THR A 340 -11.07 15.66 6.25
C THR A 340 -9.70 15.88 6.86
N THR A 341 -8.64 15.85 6.04
CA THR A 341 -7.27 16.19 6.42
C THR A 341 -7.05 17.71 6.45
N ARG A 342 -7.83 18.47 7.24
CA ARG A 342 -7.71 19.96 7.30
C ARG A 342 -6.63 20.44 8.28
N HIS A 343 -5.82 21.40 7.81
CA HIS A 343 -4.94 22.26 8.61
C HIS A 343 -5.79 23.17 9.51
N ASN A 344 -5.38 23.39 10.77
CA ASN A 344 -5.66 24.65 11.43
C ASN A 344 -4.43 25.06 12.25
N GLU A 345 -3.77 26.14 11.85
CA GLU A 345 -2.62 26.68 12.59
C GLU A 345 -3.04 27.37 13.91
N LYS A 346 -4.35 27.50 14.20
CA LYS A 346 -4.89 28.24 15.35
C LYS A 346 -6.07 27.61 16.10
N SER A 347 -6.46 26.35 15.86
CA SER A 347 -7.52 25.71 16.67
C SER A 347 -7.01 24.50 17.44
N ASN A 348 -6.97 24.62 18.77
CA ASN A 348 -6.90 23.51 19.74
C ASN A 348 -8.25 22.74 19.80
N LEU A 349 -8.86 22.46 18.64
CA LEU A 349 -10.09 21.68 18.53
C LEU A 349 -9.84 20.52 17.56
N GLU A 350 -9.43 19.42 18.18
CA GLU A 350 -9.67 18.01 17.90
C GLU A 350 -10.54 17.73 16.65
N ASN A 351 -9.91 17.65 15.49
CA ASN A 351 -10.56 17.23 14.24
C ASN A 351 -10.40 15.72 14.05
N CYS A 352 -11.36 14.93 14.56
CA CYS A 352 -11.79 13.56 14.14
C CYS A 352 -10.72 12.47 13.85
N CYS A 353 -9.47 12.79 14.13
CA CYS A 353 -8.22 12.05 14.07
C CYS A 353 -7.25 12.77 15.02
N ASP A 354 -7.71 13.22 16.19
CA ASP A 354 -6.77 13.73 17.19
C ASP A 354 -7.38 13.77 18.60
N GLY A 355 -7.08 12.74 19.38
CA GLY A 355 -7.02 12.81 20.85
C GLY A 355 -5.68 12.29 21.37
N SER A 356 -4.69 12.10 20.49
CA SER A 356 -3.38 11.51 20.84
C SER A 356 -2.22 11.99 19.97
N CYS A 357 -2.45 12.87 18.99
CA CYS A 357 -1.43 13.49 18.17
C CYS A 357 -1.12 14.89 18.72
N ARG A 358 -0.53 14.95 19.92
CA ARG A 358 0.17 16.18 20.31
C ARG A 358 1.23 16.46 19.24
N ALA A 359 1.49 17.73 18.93
CA ALA A 359 2.64 18.11 18.13
C ALA A 359 3.90 17.45 18.74
N GLY A 360 4.42 16.41 18.07
CA GLY A 360 5.54 15.60 18.56
C GLY A 360 5.22 14.18 19.04
N SER A 361 3.95 13.73 19.11
CA SER A 361 3.61 12.32 19.36
C SER A 361 3.00 11.65 18.12
N TRP A 362 3.72 10.64 17.62
CA TRP A 362 3.37 9.85 16.44
C TRP A 362 2.31 8.81 16.79
N GLY A 363 1.38 8.53 15.87
CA GLY A 363 0.27 7.61 16.11
C GLY A 363 0.74 6.20 16.50
N GLU A 364 0.18 5.68 17.60
CA GLU A 364 0.48 4.34 18.08
C GLU A 364 0.14 3.29 16.99
N PRO A 365 0.99 2.29 16.72
CA PRO A 365 0.78 1.33 15.63
C PRO A 365 -0.60 0.64 15.64
N LYS A 366 -1.15 0.39 16.83
CA LYS A 366 -2.53 -0.13 17.01
C LYS A 366 -3.58 0.83 16.49
N GLN A 367 -3.48 2.12 16.83
CA GLN A 367 -4.42 3.16 16.40
C GLN A 367 -4.41 3.31 14.87
N VAL A 368 -3.23 3.21 14.25
CA VAL A 368 -3.11 3.29 12.78
C VAL A 368 -3.69 2.06 12.09
N ARG A 369 -3.48 0.85 12.64
CA ARG A 369 -4.12 -0.37 12.13
C ARG A 369 -5.64 -0.27 12.17
N SER A 370 -6.20 0.19 13.29
CA SER A 370 -7.64 0.43 13.44
C SER A 370 -8.15 1.50 12.46
N PHE A 371 -7.36 2.56 12.24
CA PHE A 371 -7.71 3.60 11.26
C PHE A 371 -7.80 3.02 9.85
N ILE A 372 -6.77 2.33 9.36
CA ILE A 372 -6.77 1.69 8.03
C ILE A 372 -7.97 0.74 7.91
N ALA A 373 -8.19 -0.11 8.92
CA ALA A 373 -9.29 -1.05 8.94
C ALA A 373 -10.66 -0.36 8.81
N SER A 374 -10.88 0.74 9.54
CA SER A 374 -12.15 1.49 9.52
C SER A 374 -12.42 2.23 8.20
N ARG A 375 -11.37 2.66 7.48
CA ARG A 375 -11.55 3.39 6.20
C ARG A 375 -11.79 2.45 5.02
N TRP A 376 -11.14 1.29 5.02
CA TRP A 376 -11.15 0.36 3.88
C TRP A 376 -12.20 -0.75 3.96
N SER A 377 -12.72 -1.05 5.16
CA SER A 377 -13.80 -2.02 5.31
C SER A 377 -15.14 -1.43 4.82
N ALA A 378 -16.01 -2.29 4.31
CA ALA A 378 -17.41 -1.93 4.14
C ALA A 378 -18.02 -1.58 5.51
N SER A 379 -18.92 -0.61 5.52
CA SER A 379 -19.75 -0.34 6.69
C SER A 379 -20.70 -1.51 6.94
N GLU A 380 -20.82 -1.94 8.20
CA GLU A 380 -21.91 -2.85 8.57
C GLU A 380 -23.26 -2.13 8.40
N PRO A 381 -24.29 -2.79 7.85
CA PRO A 381 -25.65 -2.26 7.90
C PRO A 381 -25.97 -2.02 9.38
N SER A 382 -26.39 -0.81 9.74
CA SER A 382 -26.92 -0.58 11.08
C SER A 382 -28.07 -1.55 11.28
N THR A 383 -27.91 -2.53 12.18
CA THR A 383 -29.02 -3.34 12.65
C THR A 383 -30.11 -2.38 13.10
N GLN A 384 -31.30 -2.58 12.53
CA GLN A 384 -32.49 -1.81 12.84
C GLN A 384 -32.58 -1.61 14.36
N ALA A 385 -32.68 -0.35 14.77
CA ALA A 385 -33.19 -0.01 16.09
C ALA A 385 -34.48 -0.82 16.26
N GLN A 386 -34.47 -1.79 17.18
CA GLN A 386 -35.66 -2.56 17.52
C GLN A 386 -36.79 -1.59 17.85
N GLU A 387 -37.85 -1.66 17.05
CA GLU A 387 -39.13 -1.05 17.34
C GLU A 387 -39.64 -1.58 18.68
N SER A 388 -39.51 -0.75 19.71
CA SER A 388 -40.21 -0.90 20.98
C SER A 388 -40.09 0.40 21.77
N CYS A 389 -40.64 1.49 21.23
CA CYS A 389 -41.16 2.55 22.10
C CYS A 389 -42.27 3.33 21.40
N CYS A 390 -43.51 3.00 21.75
CA CYS A 390 -44.70 3.78 21.41
C CYS A 390 -44.65 5.13 22.14
N CYS A 391 -44.02 6.15 21.55
CA CYS A 391 -44.38 7.57 21.67
C CYS A 391 -43.35 8.46 20.96
N SER A 392 -43.82 9.60 20.44
CA SER A 392 -43.09 10.77 19.94
C SER A 392 -42.45 10.74 18.54
N GLN A 393 -43.23 11.27 17.58
CA GLN A 393 -42.90 12.23 16.51
C GLN A 393 -41.73 11.93 15.54
N LYS A 394 -42.08 11.90 14.24
CA LYS A 394 -41.19 11.98 13.09
C LYS A 394 -40.34 13.27 13.17
N GLY A 395 -39.12 13.16 13.71
CA GLY A 395 -38.09 14.19 13.61
C GLY A 395 -37.23 13.98 12.37
N GLU A 396 -37.04 15.03 11.57
CA GLU A 396 -36.04 15.08 10.51
C GLU A 396 -34.66 14.73 11.09
N LYS A 397 -33.92 13.81 10.45
CA LYS A 397 -32.53 13.51 10.84
C LYS A 397 -31.73 14.82 10.81
N GLY A 398 -31.15 15.21 11.94
CA GLY A 398 -30.38 16.44 12.05
C GLY A 398 -29.14 16.43 11.15
N SER A 399 -28.61 17.62 10.81
CA SER A 399 -27.38 17.78 10.02
C SER A 399 -26.17 17.00 10.59
N LEU A 400 -26.14 16.78 11.91
CA LEU A 400 -25.08 16.03 12.58
C LEU A 400 -25.24 14.51 12.40
N ASP A 401 -26.45 13.98 12.46
CA ASP A 401 -26.72 12.55 12.27
C ASP A 401 -26.45 12.14 10.82
N LEU A 402 -26.85 12.98 9.86
CA LEU A 402 -26.50 12.81 8.46
C LEU A 402 -24.99 12.85 8.23
N PHE A 403 -24.27 13.73 8.93
CA PHE A 403 -22.80 13.80 8.86
C PHE A 403 -22.13 12.55 9.45
N LEU A 404 -22.59 12.05 10.60
CA LEU A 404 -22.08 10.84 11.24
C LEU A 404 -22.35 9.57 10.40
N GLU A 405 -23.53 9.48 9.78
CA GLU A 405 -23.86 8.40 8.83
C GLU A 405 -22.94 8.44 7.60
N ARG A 406 -22.64 9.64 7.09
CA ARG A 406 -21.70 9.81 5.97
C ARG A 406 -20.25 9.49 6.32
N ILE A 407 -19.79 9.79 7.53
CA ILE A 407 -18.44 9.39 7.99
C ILE A 407 -18.27 7.87 8.01
N LYS A 408 -19.33 7.09 8.24
CA LYS A 408 -19.22 5.62 8.23
C LYS A 408 -19.21 5.06 6.81
N ASN A 409 -20.08 5.59 5.96
CA ASN A 409 -20.40 4.93 4.69
C ASN A 409 -19.76 5.60 3.47
N TYR A 410 -19.46 6.90 3.53
CA TYR A 410 -19.06 7.72 2.36
C TYR A 410 -17.65 8.30 2.48
N THR A 411 -16.76 7.62 3.21
CA THR A 411 -15.35 8.01 3.27
C THR A 411 -14.61 7.50 2.06
N PHE A 412 -13.69 8.31 1.56
CA PHE A 412 -12.88 8.00 0.40
C PHE A 412 -11.40 8.33 0.68
N CYS A 413 -10.51 7.41 0.37
CA CYS A 413 -9.07 7.59 0.57
C CYS A 413 -8.33 7.60 -0.77
N ILE A 414 -7.52 8.63 -1.01
CA ILE A 414 -6.52 8.63 -2.07
C ILE A 414 -5.18 8.43 -1.41
N SER A 415 -4.48 7.36 -1.74
CA SER A 415 -3.16 7.06 -1.19
C SER A 415 -2.23 6.53 -2.26
N GLY A 416 -0.94 6.45 -1.94
CA GLY A 416 0.00 5.76 -2.80
C GLY A 416 1.28 5.39 -2.07
N MET A 417 1.95 4.37 -2.58
CA MET A 417 3.20 3.85 -2.03
C MET A 417 4.20 3.53 -3.14
N ALA A 418 5.37 4.14 -3.09
CA ALA A 418 6.50 3.86 -3.96
C ALA A 418 7.44 2.85 -3.27
N PHE A 419 7.45 1.62 -3.77
CA PHE A 419 8.39 0.60 -3.32
C PHE A 419 9.78 0.82 -3.92
N GLN A 420 10.80 0.41 -3.18
CA GLN A 420 12.19 0.54 -3.58
C GLN A 420 12.62 -0.66 -4.43
N ASP A 421 13.34 -0.39 -5.50
CA ASP A 421 14.08 -1.37 -6.29
C ASP A 421 15.60 -1.21 -6.08
N VAL A 422 16.40 -2.04 -6.72
CA VAL A 422 17.86 -2.03 -6.49
C VAL A 422 18.52 -0.73 -6.93
N TRP A 423 17.89 0.11 -7.75
CA TRP A 423 18.48 1.36 -8.20
C TRP A 423 18.24 2.50 -7.20
N ASP A 424 17.06 2.56 -6.59
CA ASP A 424 16.65 3.62 -5.64
C ASP A 424 16.61 3.17 -4.16
N LEU A 425 17.08 1.95 -3.87
CA LEU A 425 17.13 1.45 -2.50
C LEU A 425 17.98 2.35 -1.59
N GLU A 426 17.37 2.93 -0.57
CA GLU A 426 18.02 3.58 0.57
C GLU A 426 17.79 2.73 1.82
N LEU A 427 18.86 2.31 2.50
CA LEU A 427 18.76 1.43 3.67
C LEU A 427 18.09 2.12 4.85
N GLU A 428 18.23 3.44 5.00
CA GLU A 428 17.50 4.17 6.05
C GLU A 428 15.98 4.05 5.86
N ARG A 429 15.46 4.26 4.64
CA ARG A 429 14.03 4.07 4.36
C ARG A 429 13.58 2.63 4.65
N LEU A 430 14.41 1.65 4.29
CA LEU A 430 14.13 0.23 4.53
C LEU A 430 14.05 -0.11 6.03
N ARG A 431 14.90 0.49 6.86
CA ARG A 431 14.88 0.34 8.33
C ARG A 431 13.59 0.87 8.97
N TYR A 432 12.85 1.76 8.30
CA TYR A 432 11.55 2.28 8.74
C TYR A 432 10.35 1.69 8.00
N CYS A 433 10.52 0.60 7.24
CA CYS A 433 9.41 -0.07 6.57
C CYS A 433 8.44 -0.68 7.60
N SER A 434 7.13 -0.54 7.41
CA SER A 434 6.13 -1.20 8.26
C SER A 434 5.23 -2.18 7.50
N VAL A 435 5.56 -2.46 6.23
CA VAL A 435 4.99 -3.57 5.42
C VAL A 435 6.01 -4.70 5.35
N HIS A 436 5.62 -5.87 5.85
CA HIS A 436 6.49 -7.05 5.85
C HIS A 436 5.85 -8.21 5.09
N VAL A 437 6.68 -9.11 4.57
CA VAL A 437 6.27 -10.39 4.02
C VAL A 437 6.67 -11.47 5.00
N VAL A 438 5.80 -12.47 5.20
CA VAL A 438 6.20 -13.70 5.89
C VAL A 438 6.94 -14.58 4.88
N ALA A 439 8.24 -14.74 5.07
CA ALA A 439 9.02 -15.68 4.27
C ALA A 439 8.65 -17.14 4.62
N PRO A 440 8.94 -18.13 3.76
CA PRO A 440 8.61 -19.53 4.02
C PRO A 440 9.14 -20.07 5.36
N ASP A 441 10.33 -19.62 5.78
CA ASP A 441 10.94 -19.94 7.07
C ASP A 441 10.31 -19.21 8.29
N GLY A 442 9.31 -18.37 8.04
CA GLY A 442 8.59 -17.58 9.04
C GLY A 442 9.22 -16.24 9.39
N LYS A 443 10.35 -15.84 8.76
CA LYS A 443 10.93 -14.51 8.99
C LYS A 443 10.04 -13.40 8.45
N LEU A 444 9.99 -12.29 9.19
CA LEU A 444 9.28 -11.07 8.79
C LEU A 444 10.24 -10.12 8.10
N ILE A 445 10.26 -10.15 6.77
CA ILE A 445 11.19 -9.39 5.94
C ILE A 445 10.47 -8.16 5.35
N PRO A 446 11.02 -6.94 5.43
CA PRO A 446 10.43 -5.77 4.79
C PRO A 446 10.12 -6.04 3.30
N PHE A 447 8.96 -5.60 2.82
CA PHE A 447 8.48 -5.91 1.46
C PHE A 447 9.53 -5.62 0.37
N CYS A 448 10.15 -4.43 0.41
CA CYS A 448 11.16 -4.05 -0.57
C CYS A 448 12.40 -4.94 -0.51
N ALA A 449 12.82 -5.41 0.68
CA ALA A 449 13.96 -6.31 0.81
C ALA A 449 13.63 -7.72 0.33
N TYR A 450 12.44 -8.23 0.67
CA TYR A 450 12.00 -9.57 0.27
C TYR A 450 11.96 -9.71 -1.26
N ASN A 451 11.41 -8.71 -1.93
CA ASN A 451 11.24 -8.67 -3.38
C ASN A 451 12.42 -8.09 -4.15
N LEU A 452 13.51 -7.70 -3.47
CA LEU A 452 14.64 -7.06 -4.13
C LEU A 452 15.36 -8.06 -5.04
N THR A 453 15.56 -7.70 -6.29
CA THR A 453 16.43 -8.39 -7.24
C THR A 453 17.56 -7.48 -7.70
N ASN A 454 18.71 -8.03 -8.07
CA ASN A 454 19.69 -7.24 -8.83
C ASN A 454 19.19 -6.97 -10.27
N SER A 455 19.98 -6.23 -11.04
CA SER A 455 19.73 -5.91 -12.45
C SER A 455 19.60 -7.11 -13.41
N LYS A 456 19.94 -8.32 -12.94
CA LYS A 456 19.78 -9.58 -13.68
C LYS A 456 18.60 -10.42 -13.16
N GLY A 457 17.77 -9.88 -12.25
CA GLY A 457 16.65 -10.62 -11.66
C GLY A 457 17.03 -11.57 -10.53
N VAL A 458 18.29 -11.59 -10.07
CA VAL A 458 18.71 -12.48 -8.97
C VAL A 458 18.18 -11.94 -7.63
N PRO A 459 17.35 -12.69 -6.90
CA PRO A 459 16.71 -12.21 -5.67
C PRO A 459 17.69 -12.13 -4.50
N LEU A 460 17.42 -11.22 -3.57
CA LEU A 460 18.14 -11.11 -2.30
C LEU A 460 17.66 -12.14 -1.27
N HIS A 461 16.33 -12.29 -1.14
CA HIS A 461 15.65 -13.12 -0.13
C HIS A 461 14.64 -14.10 -0.74
N ARG A 462 13.78 -13.66 -1.68
CA ARG A 462 12.78 -14.53 -2.31
C ARG A 462 13.45 -15.79 -2.91
N GLY A 463 12.91 -16.97 -2.60
CA GLY A 463 13.40 -18.26 -3.11
C GLY A 463 14.75 -18.74 -2.54
N ARG A 464 15.23 -18.17 -1.42
CA ARG A 464 16.49 -18.53 -0.77
C ARG A 464 16.35 -19.09 0.63
#